data_AF-L7JZ14-F1
#
_entry.id   AF-L7JZ14-F1
#
_cell.length_a   1.000
_cell.length_b   1.000
_cell.length_c   1.000
_cell.angle_alpha   90.00
_cell.angle_beta   90.00
_cell.angle_gamma   90.00
#
_symmetry.space_group_name_H-M   'P 1'
#
loop_
_entity.id
_entity.type
_entity.pdbx_description
1 polymer ?
#
loop_
_entity_poly.entity_id
_entity_poly.type
_entity_poly.pdbx_seq_one_letter_code
_entity_poly.pdbx_strand_id
1 'polypeptide(L)'
;MCKPMVQKRANASEPHIKIRILKALGHITPVGIHKHLLMLKILRNMKKPNIITPENIWDFINESFSAYKYDKDDFKRFIKQGKGYEHTYTTVIAPSLQR
;
A
#
# COMPACT_ATOMS: atom_id res chain seq x y z
N MET A 1 -15.63 33.97 3.23
CA MET A 1 -14.69 33.27 2.33
C MET A 1 -13.90 32.24 3.13
N CYS A 2 -14.15 30.95 2.93
CA CYS A 2 -13.37 29.88 3.56
C CYS A 2 -12.08 29.66 2.74
N LYS A 3 -10.90 29.84 3.35
CA LYS A 3 -9.62 29.52 2.72
C LYS A 3 -9.56 28.01 2.42
N PRO A 4 -9.04 27.59 1.24
CA PRO A 4 -8.78 26.18 1.01
C PRO A 4 -7.70 25.71 2.00
N MET A 5 -8.05 24.72 2.83
CA MET A 5 -7.07 24.03 3.66
C MET A 5 -6.11 23.29 2.72
N VAL A 6 -4.93 23.86 2.50
CA VAL A 6 -3.82 23.15 1.85
C VAL A 6 -3.46 21.99 2.77
N GLN A 7 -3.94 20.79 2.44
CA GLN A 7 -3.55 19.57 3.14
C GLN A 7 -2.06 19.36 2.90
N LYS A 8 -1.25 19.68 3.91
CA LYS A 8 0.18 19.37 3.91
C LYS A 8 0.31 17.86 3.77
N ARG A 9 0.93 17.39 2.69
CA ARG A 9 1.20 15.95 2.48
C ARG A 9 1.96 15.44 3.70
N ALA A 10 1.53 14.30 4.26
CA ALA A 10 2.21 13.73 5.40
C ALA A 10 3.63 13.30 5.02
N ASN A 11 4.57 13.58 5.91
CA ASN A 11 5.92 13.10 5.76
C ASN A 11 5.98 11.65 6.29
N ALA A 12 6.32 10.69 5.42
CA ALA A 12 6.41 9.27 5.79
C ALA A 12 7.50 8.99 6.85
N SER A 13 8.42 9.93 7.06
CA SER A 13 9.43 9.84 8.13
C SER A 13 8.86 10.10 9.53
N GLU A 14 7.68 10.71 9.67
CA GLU A 14 7.08 11.05 10.96
C GLU A 14 6.67 9.78 11.74
N PRO A 15 7.10 9.62 13.01
CA PRO A 15 6.85 8.39 13.79
C PRO A 15 5.37 8.00 13.89
N HIS A 16 4.48 8.98 14.00
CA HIS A 16 3.04 8.71 14.11
C HIS A 16 2.43 8.20 12.79
N ILE A 17 2.97 8.63 11.63
CA ILE A 17 2.58 8.09 10.32
C ILE A 17 3.06 6.65 10.18
N LYS A 18 4.32 6.37 10.56
CA LYS A 18 4.88 5.01 10.58
C LYS A 18 4.06 4.04 11.43
N ILE A 19 3.69 4.44 12.66
CA ILE A 19 2.85 3.61 13.55
C ILE A 19 1.48 3.33 12.92
N ARG A 20 0.87 4.31 12.24
CA ARG A 20 -0.42 4.12 11.57
C ARG A 20 -0.31 3.16 10.40
N ILE A 21 0.75 3.27 9.59
CA ILE A 21 1.04 2.34 8.50
C ILE A 21 1.27 0.93 9.05
N LEU A 22 2.09 0.76 10.09
CA LEU A 22 2.32 -0.52 10.76
C LEU A 22 1.04 -1.16 11.31
N LYS A 23 0.19 -0.39 11.98
CA LYS A 23 -1.10 -0.89 12.50
C LYS A 23 -2.05 -1.32 11.38
N ALA A 24 -2.04 -0.61 10.25
CA ALA A 24 -2.91 -0.90 9.12
C ALA A 24 -2.38 -2.02 8.21
N LEU A 25 -1.06 -2.23 8.18
CA LEU A 25 -0.40 -3.34 7.51
C LEU A 25 -0.95 -4.68 8.02
N GLY A 26 -1.00 -4.87 9.34
CA GLY A 26 -1.43 -6.15 9.92
C GLY A 26 -0.62 -7.32 9.35
N HIS A 27 -1.28 -8.24 8.64
CA HIS A 27 -0.65 -9.37 7.93
C HIS A 27 -0.49 -9.14 6.41
N ILE A 28 -0.77 -7.92 5.91
CA ILE A 28 -0.65 -7.60 4.49
C ILE A 28 0.81 -7.27 4.18
N THR A 29 1.35 -7.87 3.12
CA THR A 29 2.69 -7.57 2.61
C THR A 29 2.55 -6.90 1.24
N PRO A 30 2.50 -5.56 1.13
CA PRO A 30 2.25 -4.86 -0.13
C PRO A 30 3.54 -4.73 -0.95
N VAL A 31 4.09 -5.88 -1.33
CA VAL A 31 5.21 -6.03 -2.26
C VAL A 31 4.74 -6.77 -3.51
N GLY A 32 5.56 -6.78 -4.54
CA GLY A 32 5.27 -7.46 -5.80
C GLY A 32 4.39 -6.64 -6.74
N ILE A 33 3.94 -7.29 -7.82
CA ILE A 33 3.38 -6.57 -8.98
C ILE A 33 2.06 -5.86 -8.65
N HIS A 34 1.34 -6.35 -7.65
CA HIS A 34 0.04 -5.83 -7.23
C HIS A 34 0.12 -4.99 -5.95
N LYS A 35 1.33 -4.55 -5.57
CA LYS A 35 1.57 -3.74 -4.36
C LYS A 35 0.65 -2.52 -4.25
N HIS A 36 0.36 -1.84 -5.35
CA HIS A 36 -0.50 -0.65 -5.33
C HIS A 36 -1.94 -1.00 -4.91
N LEU A 37 -2.46 -2.16 -5.29
CA LEU A 37 -3.78 -2.64 -4.85
C LEU A 37 -3.77 -3.02 -3.36
N LEU A 38 -2.68 -3.62 -2.90
CA LEU A 38 -2.49 -3.96 -1.49
C LEU A 38 -2.33 -2.69 -0.63
N MET A 39 -1.70 -1.63 -1.14
CA MET A 39 -1.63 -0.32 -0.49
C MET A 39 -3.02 0.31 -0.35
N LEU A 40 -3.87 0.23 -1.39
CA LEU A 40 -5.26 0.69 -1.30
C LEU A 40 -6.03 -0.06 -0.20
N LYS A 41 -5.80 -1.38 -0.07
CA LYS A 41 -6.38 -2.18 1.01
C LYS A 41 -5.91 -1.71 2.39
N ILE A 42 -4.62 -1.43 2.54
CA ILE A 42 -4.04 -0.88 3.78
C ILE A 42 -4.69 0.48 4.12
N LEU A 43 -4.86 1.37 3.15
CA LEU A 43 -5.53 2.66 3.35
C LEU A 43 -6.98 2.51 3.81
N ARG A 44 -7.75 1.57 3.23
CA ARG A 44 -9.12 1.29 3.67
C ARG A 44 -9.22 0.85 5.13
N ASN A 45 -8.20 0.18 5.65
CA ASN A 45 -8.16 -0.26 7.06
C ASN A 45 -7.78 0.88 8.03
N MET A 46 -7.45 2.08 7.55
CA MET A 46 -7.09 3.21 8.39
C MET A 46 -8.32 4.02 8.81
N LYS A 47 -8.39 4.44 10.09
CA LYS A 47 -9.45 5.33 10.60
C LYS A 47 -9.50 6.74 9.97
N LYS A 48 -8.41 7.22 9.32
CA LYS A 48 -8.30 8.56 8.70
C LYS A 48 -7.33 8.54 7.48
N PRO A 49 -7.68 7.88 6.37
CA PRO A 49 -6.73 7.65 5.27
C PRO A 49 -6.29 8.93 4.55
N ASN A 50 -7.06 10.02 4.65
CA ASN A 50 -6.92 11.28 3.90
C ASN A 50 -5.56 11.99 4.05
N ILE A 51 -4.73 11.56 5.01
CA ILE A 51 -3.43 12.14 5.33
C ILE A 51 -2.28 11.28 4.78
N ILE A 52 -2.52 9.98 4.55
CA ILE A 52 -1.49 9.00 4.15
C ILE A 52 -1.82 8.54 2.72
N THR A 53 -0.87 8.69 1.80
CA THR A 53 -1.03 8.24 0.42
C THR A 53 -0.39 6.86 0.21
N PRO A 54 -0.69 6.16 -0.91
CA PRO A 54 0.01 4.92 -1.26
C PRO A 54 1.53 5.09 -1.32
N GLU A 55 2.02 6.25 -1.77
CA GLU A 55 3.45 6.56 -1.82
C GLU A 55 4.06 6.60 -0.42
N ASN A 56 3.38 7.20 0.56
CA ASN A 56 3.85 7.18 1.95
C ASN A 56 4.00 5.75 2.49
N ILE A 57 3.10 4.84 2.12
CA ILE A 57 3.17 3.42 2.49
C ILE A 57 4.35 2.76 1.78
N TRP A 58 4.53 3.03 0.48
CA TRP A 58 5.63 2.45 -0.28
C TRP A 58 7.00 2.91 0.22
N ASP A 59 7.17 4.21 0.46
CA ASP A 59 8.41 4.80 0.97
C ASP A 59 8.78 4.16 2.32
N PHE A 60 7.82 4.09 3.24
CA PHE A 60 8.02 3.43 4.54
C PHE A 60 8.47 1.98 4.39
N ILE A 61 7.79 1.22 3.53
CA ILE A 61 8.05 -0.21 3.35
C ILE A 61 9.39 -0.44 2.67
N ASN A 62 9.74 0.40 1.71
CA ASN A 62 11.01 0.33 1.02
C ASN A 62 12.17 0.67 1.95
N GLU A 63 12.06 1.76 2.74
CA GLU A 63 13.06 2.15 3.74
C GLU A 63 13.24 1.08 4.82
N SER A 64 12.14 0.50 5.31
CA SER A 64 12.17 -0.41 6.46
C SER A 64 12.55 -1.85 6.11
N PHE A 65 12.24 -2.30 4.88
CA PHE A 65 12.34 -3.71 4.51
C PHE A 65 13.10 -3.98 3.20
N SER A 66 13.68 -2.97 2.54
CA SER A 66 14.35 -3.10 1.24
C SER A 66 13.44 -3.73 0.17
N ALA A 67 12.19 -3.28 0.12
CA ALA A 67 11.10 -3.88 -0.65
C ALA A 67 11.38 -4.00 -2.17
N TYR A 68 12.22 -3.12 -2.74
CA TYR A 68 12.66 -3.21 -4.13
C TYR A 68 13.26 -4.57 -4.51
N LYS A 69 13.93 -5.26 -3.58
CA LYS A 69 14.51 -6.58 -3.84
C LYS A 69 13.42 -7.62 -4.12
N TYR A 70 12.35 -7.59 -3.36
CA TYR A 70 11.23 -8.53 -3.48
C TYR A 70 10.38 -8.27 -4.72
N ASP A 71 10.18 -7.00 -5.09
CA ASP A 71 9.49 -6.63 -6.33
C ASP A 71 10.14 -7.21 -7.58
N LYS A 72 11.48 -7.16 -7.64
CA LYS A 72 12.24 -7.65 -8.80
C LYS A 72 12.10 -9.16 -8.98
N ASP A 73 12.10 -9.89 -7.88
CA ASP A 73 11.98 -11.35 -7.90
C ASP A 73 10.54 -11.80 -8.16
N ASP A 74 9.56 -11.07 -7.64
CA ASP A 74 8.14 -11.36 -7.86
C ASP A 74 7.71 -11.03 -9.30
N PHE A 75 8.20 -9.92 -9.88
CA PHE A 75 7.97 -9.59 -11.28
C PHE A 75 8.48 -10.68 -12.23
N LYS A 76 9.67 -11.25 -11.97
CA LYS A 76 10.20 -12.38 -12.75
C LYS A 76 9.35 -13.63 -12.62
N ARG A 77 8.86 -13.95 -11.41
CA ARG A 77 7.94 -15.08 -11.19
C ARG A 77 6.62 -14.89 -11.91
N PHE A 78 6.07 -13.68 -11.86
CA PHE A 78 4.83 -13.31 -12.52
C PHE A 78 4.88 -13.47 -14.03
N ILE A 79 5.91 -12.90 -14.69
CA ILE A 79 6.14 -13.04 -16.13
C ILE A 79 6.23 -14.53 -16.51
N LYS A 80 6.86 -15.35 -15.65
CA LYS A 80 7.02 -16.79 -15.87
C LYS A 80 5.73 -17.60 -15.69
N GLN A 81 4.79 -17.14 -14.86
CA GLN A 81 3.57 -17.88 -14.50
C GLN A 81 2.32 -17.48 -15.31
N GLY A 82 2.35 -16.35 -16.03
CA GLY A 82 1.25 -15.93 -16.93
C GLY A 82 -0.07 -15.61 -16.24
N LYS A 83 -0.11 -15.57 -14.90
CA LYS A 83 -1.32 -15.17 -14.14
C LYS A 83 -1.41 -13.67 -14.13
N GLY A 84 -2.47 -13.10 -14.71
CA GLY A 84 -2.65 -11.66 -14.89
C GLY A 84 -3.29 -10.92 -13.71
N TYR A 85 -3.46 -9.61 -13.89
CA TYR A 85 -4.11 -8.67 -12.96
C TYR A 85 -5.49 -9.12 -12.46
N GLU A 86 -6.26 -9.80 -13.32
CA GLU A 86 -7.58 -10.33 -12.96
C GLU A 86 -7.54 -11.24 -11.74
N HIS A 87 -6.55 -12.13 -11.65
CA HIS A 87 -6.49 -13.13 -10.57
C HIS A 87 -6.30 -12.45 -9.20
N THR A 88 -5.42 -11.45 -9.12
CA THR A 88 -5.18 -10.75 -7.86
C THR A 88 -6.34 -9.83 -7.49
N TYR A 89 -6.96 -9.19 -8.48
CA TYR A 89 -8.16 -8.40 -8.23
C TYR A 89 -9.29 -9.27 -7.67
N THR A 90 -9.63 -10.38 -8.33
CA THR A 90 -10.75 -11.26 -7.92
C THR A 90 -10.50 -12.02 -6.63
N THR A 91 -9.27 -12.50 -6.39
CA THR A 91 -9.00 -13.38 -5.24
C THR A 91 -8.65 -12.61 -3.97
N VAL A 92 -8.02 -11.44 -4.10
CA VAL A 92 -7.45 -10.70 -2.96
C VAL A 92 -8.18 -9.38 -2.69
N ILE A 93 -8.57 -8.66 -3.75
CA ILE A 93 -9.14 -7.30 -3.64
C ILE A 93 -10.66 -7.33 -3.57
N ALA A 94 -11.36 -7.92 -4.53
CA ALA A 94 -12.81 -7.93 -4.62
C ALA A 94 -13.52 -8.43 -3.34
N PRO A 95 -13.07 -9.50 -2.67
CA PRO A 95 -13.67 -9.96 -1.42
C PRO A 95 -13.52 -8.96 -0.26
N SER A 96 -12.52 -8.07 -0.34
CA SER A 96 -12.30 -7.01 0.66
C SER A 96 -13.07 -5.72 0.39
N LEU A 97 -13.71 -5.59 -0.78
CA LEU A 97 -14.55 -4.44 -1.12
C LEU A 97 -16.00 -4.58 -0.63
N GLN A 98 -16.44 -5.81 -0.32
CA GLN A 98 -17.82 -6.15 0.06
C GLN A 98 -18.13 -5.97 1.57
N ARG A 99 -17.27 -5.27 2.31
CA ARG A 99 -17.46 -4.92 3.72
C ARG A 99 -17.77 -3.45 3.91
#